data_AF-A0A3R8S8G8-F1
#
_entry.id   AF-A0A3R8S8G8-F1
#
_cell.length_a   1.000
_cell.length_b   1.000
_cell.length_c   1.000
_cell.angle_alpha   90.00
_cell.angle_beta   90.00
_cell.angle_gamma   90.00
#
_symmetry.space_group_name_H-M   'P 1'
#
loop_
_entity.id
_entity.type
_entity.pdbx_description
1 polymer ?
#
loop_
_entity_poly.entity_id
_entity_poly.type
_entity_poly.pdbx_seq_one_letter_code
_entity_poly.pdbx_strand_id
1 'polypeptide(L)'
;MSDKYLSVAEWKKFSKGRDLKDAALLKALEAFDKAERASADLRLKSLDELEKQAAALLKTAKSDKALATQMADMDKALKAQRKTIELAAKEAKAPADDDENEDSPALLTTMMVPLLRQLRKGEVVMPTLIALSSKEAALLISRRPISPGKRKLLNEALGLSSGLKYLMGECVFEEEAYTFVVPTQAAGLAKRLKQALLKQTGLRLKVRVRGEDGDDEDGDAEGTDPDNQADTSGKTARNADAVSATSQTASVTADQLTAAMNKLAPQIKAAITGTPALKASLLAPVAAFQEHLKAGRLDQAGAEFKRLAALLTSGASATPSTSSASSREAPAKQAQASATNLEQALGGWTRARTAALAQLLALEKAIRGMNDPEGDAAIILVKAIQANLTARPATRQAVAELERYITTDDIIDEAQGPNGFGLTVELRRPLLAALTGLRSALPA
;
A
#
# COMPACT_ATOMS: atom_id res chain seq x y z
N MET A 1 -19.14 -1.34 26.36
CA MET A 1 -20.38 -1.77 27.07
C MET A 1 -21.67 -1.23 26.43
N SER A 2 -21.67 -0.61 25.24
CA SER A 2 -22.88 0.03 24.65
C SER A 2 -23.47 -0.66 23.41
N ASP A 3 -22.82 -1.68 22.83
CA ASP A 3 -23.28 -2.27 21.56
C ASP A 3 -24.46 -3.23 21.67
N LYS A 4 -24.81 -3.64 22.90
CA LYS A 4 -25.93 -4.55 23.15
C LYS A 4 -27.23 -4.06 22.50
N TYR A 5 -27.51 -2.75 22.58
CA TYR A 5 -28.75 -2.15 22.10
C TYR A 5 -28.81 -1.91 20.58
N LEU A 6 -27.69 -2.07 19.87
CA LEU A 6 -27.59 -1.86 18.42
C LEU A 6 -27.58 -3.18 17.64
N SER A 7 -28.00 -4.28 18.25
CA SER A 7 -27.99 -5.61 17.62
C SER A 7 -29.40 -6.10 17.27
N VAL A 8 -29.51 -6.81 16.14
CA VAL A 8 -30.75 -7.48 15.71
C VAL A 8 -31.23 -8.49 16.76
N ALA A 9 -30.31 -9.20 17.41
CA ALA A 9 -30.62 -10.22 18.41
C ALA A 9 -31.29 -9.63 19.65
N GLU A 10 -30.78 -8.50 20.15
CA GLU A 10 -31.37 -7.85 21.32
C GLU A 10 -32.74 -7.25 21.01
N TRP A 11 -32.90 -6.63 19.83
CA TRP A 11 -34.20 -6.14 19.38
C TRP A 11 -35.25 -7.26 19.26
N LYS A 12 -34.86 -8.42 18.71
CA LYS A 12 -35.75 -9.60 18.62
C LYS A 12 -36.14 -10.15 20.00
N LYS A 13 -35.23 -10.09 20.99
CA LYS A 13 -35.56 -10.48 22.37
C LYS A 13 -36.56 -9.50 23.00
N PHE A 14 -36.34 -8.20 22.82
CA PHE A 14 -37.21 -7.15 23.37
C PHE A 14 -38.62 -7.16 22.75
N SER A 15 -38.71 -7.31 21.42
CA SER A 15 -39.99 -7.31 20.68
C SER A 15 -40.80 -8.60 20.82
N LYS A 16 -40.20 -9.67 21.37
CA LYS A 16 -40.87 -10.96 21.53
C LYS A 16 -42.09 -10.82 22.44
N GLY A 17 -43.27 -11.10 21.89
CA GLY A 17 -44.54 -11.05 22.63
C GLY A 17 -45.16 -9.66 22.76
N ARG A 18 -44.63 -8.63 22.08
CA ARG A 18 -45.12 -7.25 22.17
C ARG A 18 -45.78 -6.71 20.91
N ASP A 19 -45.99 -7.52 19.88
CA ASP A 19 -46.44 -7.08 18.54
C ASP A 19 -45.64 -5.91 17.92
N LEU A 20 -44.41 -5.70 18.40
CA LEU A 20 -43.46 -4.69 17.92
C LEU A 20 -42.55 -5.26 16.82
N LYS A 21 -43.12 -5.86 15.78
CA LYS A 21 -42.37 -6.42 14.63
C LYS A 21 -42.11 -5.36 13.57
N ASP A 22 -41.34 -4.34 13.92
CA ASP A 22 -40.99 -3.30 12.96
C ASP A 22 -39.92 -3.81 11.97
N ALA A 23 -40.37 -4.11 10.75
CA ALA A 23 -39.51 -4.61 9.68
C ALA A 23 -38.49 -3.55 9.21
N ALA A 24 -38.80 -2.25 9.36
CA ALA A 24 -37.92 -1.18 8.93
C ALA A 24 -36.75 -1.01 9.91
N LEU A 25 -37.00 -1.05 11.23
CA LEU A 25 -35.96 -1.02 12.25
C LEU A 25 -35.07 -2.27 12.19
N LEU A 26 -35.64 -3.45 11.96
CA LEU A 26 -34.86 -4.69 11.74
C LEU A 26 -33.92 -4.56 10.53
N LYS A 27 -34.41 -4.00 9.42
CA LYS A 27 -33.61 -3.77 8.22
C LYS A 27 -32.50 -2.72 8.45
N ALA A 28 -32.78 -1.67 9.24
CA ALA A 28 -31.78 -0.67 9.62
C ALA A 28 -30.68 -1.26 10.51
N LEU A 29 -31.04 -2.10 11.49
CA LEU A 29 -30.09 -2.84 12.32
C LEU A 29 -29.19 -3.78 11.49
N GLU A 30 -29.77 -4.53 10.55
CA GLU A 30 -28.98 -5.40 9.65
C GLU A 30 -28.07 -4.60 8.71
N ALA A 31 -28.51 -3.42 8.27
CA ALA A 31 -27.69 -2.52 7.46
C ALA A 31 -26.53 -1.94 8.28
N PHE A 32 -26.76 -1.63 9.56
CA PHE A 32 -25.73 -1.20 10.49
C PHE A 32 -24.68 -2.29 10.72
N ASP A 33 -25.10 -3.54 10.99
CA ASP A 33 -24.20 -4.70 11.15
C ASP A 33 -23.32 -4.91 9.90
N LYS A 34 -23.90 -4.77 8.70
CA LYS A 34 -23.16 -4.87 7.44
C LYS A 34 -22.20 -3.69 7.23
N ALA A 35 -22.58 -2.50 7.69
CA ALA A 35 -21.77 -1.29 7.56
C ALA A 35 -20.57 -1.29 8.51
N GLU A 36 -20.52 -2.15 9.54
CA GLU A 36 -19.40 -2.20 10.49
C GLU A 36 -18.04 -2.40 9.81
N ARG A 37 -18.02 -3.13 8.68
CA ARG A 37 -16.83 -3.38 7.84
C ARG A 37 -16.65 -2.37 6.69
N ALA A 38 -17.53 -1.37 6.58
CA ALA A 38 -17.52 -0.37 5.52
C ALA A 38 -16.79 0.91 5.94
N SER A 39 -16.75 1.91 5.05
CA SER A 39 -16.16 3.22 5.33
C SER A 39 -16.90 3.97 6.45
N ALA A 40 -16.22 4.92 7.09
CA ALA A 40 -16.80 5.75 8.15
C ALA A 40 -18.09 6.46 7.69
N ASP A 41 -18.13 6.95 6.45
CA ASP A 41 -19.32 7.61 5.90
C ASP A 41 -20.53 6.67 5.77
N LEU A 42 -20.30 5.41 5.40
CA LEU A 42 -21.36 4.41 5.32
C LEU A 42 -21.87 4.01 6.70
N ARG A 43 -20.98 3.98 7.71
CA ARG A 43 -21.35 3.75 9.11
C ARG A 43 -22.15 4.90 9.70
N LEU A 44 -21.81 6.15 9.38
CA LEU A 44 -22.58 7.32 9.81
C LEU A 44 -23.98 7.32 9.18
N LYS A 45 -24.08 7.01 7.89
CA LYS A 45 -25.38 6.91 7.19
C LYS A 45 -26.28 5.81 7.75
N SER A 46 -25.72 4.66 8.15
CA SER A 46 -26.51 3.58 8.75
C SER A 46 -27.00 3.96 10.16
N LEU A 47 -26.22 4.73 10.92
CA LEU A 47 -26.66 5.30 12.20
C LEU A 47 -27.79 6.32 12.04
N ASP A 48 -27.72 7.20 11.03
CA ASP A 48 -28.80 8.15 10.70
C ASP A 48 -30.13 7.44 10.40
N GLU A 49 -30.07 6.37 9.60
CA GLU A 49 -31.27 5.61 9.25
C GLU A 49 -31.84 4.87 10.48
N LEU A 50 -30.97 4.33 11.36
CA LEU A 50 -31.41 3.66 12.58
C LEU A 50 -32.12 4.63 13.53
N GLU A 51 -31.58 5.83 13.72
CA GLU A 51 -32.19 6.90 14.52
C GLU A 51 -33.57 7.29 13.98
N LYS A 52 -33.69 7.43 12.66
CA LYS A 52 -34.95 7.74 11.98
C LYS A 52 -36.01 6.67 12.20
N GLN A 53 -35.66 5.39 12.06
CA GLN A 53 -36.59 4.28 12.27
C GLN A 53 -36.99 4.13 13.75
N ALA A 54 -36.05 4.33 14.68
CA ALA A 54 -36.34 4.34 16.12
C ALA A 54 -37.34 5.45 16.48
N ALA A 55 -37.15 6.67 15.95
CA ALA A 55 -38.06 7.78 16.17
C ALA A 55 -39.46 7.55 15.54
N ALA A 56 -39.53 6.90 14.38
CA ALA A 56 -40.79 6.53 13.74
C ALA A 56 -41.57 5.51 14.60
N LEU A 57 -40.88 4.52 15.14
CA LEU A 57 -41.47 3.49 16.01
C LEU A 57 -41.98 4.08 17.34
N LEU A 58 -41.25 5.04 17.92
CA LEU A 58 -41.69 5.71 19.15
C LEU A 58 -42.95 6.57 18.91
N LYS A 59 -43.12 7.13 17.70
CA LYS A 59 -44.33 7.88 17.33
C LYS A 59 -45.56 7.00 17.14
N THR A 60 -45.40 5.74 16.72
CA THR A 60 -46.53 4.81 16.58
C THR A 60 -46.93 4.17 17.91
N ALA A 61 -45.99 3.98 18.82
CA ALA A 61 -46.21 3.33 20.12
C ALA A 61 -45.97 4.27 21.32
N LYS A 62 -46.56 5.48 21.28
CA LYS A 62 -46.37 6.54 22.31
C LYS A 62 -46.76 6.14 23.74
N SER A 63 -47.62 5.14 23.90
CA SER A 63 -48.11 4.68 25.20
C SER A 63 -47.24 3.58 25.83
N ASP A 64 -46.31 2.97 25.10
CA ASP A 64 -45.44 1.92 25.64
C ASP A 64 -44.21 2.53 26.32
N LYS A 65 -44.28 2.67 27.65
CA LYS A 65 -43.17 3.17 28.48
C LYS A 65 -41.91 2.33 28.37
N ALA A 66 -42.04 1.01 28.20
CA ALA A 66 -40.88 0.13 28.12
C ALA A 66 -40.18 0.26 26.76
N LEU A 67 -40.94 0.45 25.68
CA LEU A 67 -40.37 0.82 24.37
C LEU A 67 -39.68 2.18 24.44
N ALA A 68 -40.29 3.17 25.09
CA ALA A 68 -39.68 4.49 25.25
C ALA A 68 -38.32 4.41 25.95
N THR A 69 -38.21 3.62 27.03
CA THR A 69 -36.92 3.36 27.71
C THR A 69 -35.91 2.67 26.80
N GLN A 70 -36.33 1.62 26.07
CA GLN A 70 -35.46 0.91 25.13
C GLN A 70 -34.92 1.81 24.01
N MET A 71 -35.76 2.69 23.46
CA MET A 71 -35.35 3.65 22.43
C MET A 71 -34.43 4.73 22.99
N ALA A 72 -34.60 5.15 24.25
CA ALA A 72 -33.68 6.09 24.91
C ALA A 72 -32.29 5.46 25.12
N ASP A 73 -32.22 4.19 25.53
CA ASP A 73 -30.95 3.45 25.64
C ASP A 73 -30.30 3.23 24.26
N MET A 74 -31.10 2.96 23.23
CA MET A 74 -30.64 2.86 21.85
C MET A 74 -30.08 4.20 21.33
N ASP A 75 -30.75 5.32 21.58
CA ASP A 75 -30.26 6.67 21.24
C ASP A 75 -28.94 7.00 21.93
N LYS A 76 -28.80 6.63 23.21
CA LYS A 76 -27.53 6.76 23.95
C LYS A 76 -26.42 5.92 23.31
N ALA A 77 -26.71 4.70 22.87
CA ALA A 77 -25.77 3.84 22.17
C ALA A 77 -25.39 4.41 20.79
N LEU A 78 -26.36 4.93 20.03
CA LEU A 78 -26.15 5.58 18.74
C LEU A 78 -25.22 6.80 18.88
N LYS A 79 -25.45 7.67 19.86
CA LYS A 79 -24.59 8.83 20.15
C LYS A 79 -23.18 8.43 20.54
N ALA A 80 -23.03 7.38 21.35
CA ALA A 80 -21.73 6.84 21.70
C ALA A 80 -20.99 6.30 20.47
N GLN A 81 -21.67 5.56 19.59
CA GLN A 81 -21.10 5.04 18.35
C GLN A 81 -20.74 6.13 17.34
N ARG A 82 -21.61 7.14 17.14
CA ARG A 82 -21.29 8.32 16.32
C ARG A 82 -20.01 8.99 16.81
N LYS A 83 -19.92 9.25 18.12
CA LYS A 83 -18.72 9.87 18.71
C LYS A 83 -17.47 9.02 18.48
N THR A 84 -17.56 7.69 18.62
CA THR A 84 -16.43 6.78 18.35
C THR A 84 -16.03 6.80 16.87
N ILE A 85 -16.99 6.77 15.94
CA ILE A 85 -16.71 6.82 14.50
C ILE A 85 -16.15 8.18 14.10
N GLU A 86 -16.67 9.27 14.64
CA GLU A 86 -16.15 10.62 14.41
C GLU A 86 -14.77 10.80 15.02
N LEU A 87 -14.49 10.25 16.21
CA LEU A 87 -13.14 10.24 16.78
C LEU A 87 -12.20 9.40 15.93
N ALA A 88 -12.57 8.19 15.51
CA ALA A 88 -11.75 7.36 14.65
C ALA A 88 -11.54 8.00 13.26
N ALA A 89 -12.57 8.66 12.71
CA ALA A 89 -12.46 9.41 11.46
C ALA A 89 -11.63 10.67 11.64
N LYS A 90 -11.72 11.35 12.79
CA LYS A 90 -10.87 12.47 13.16
C LYS A 90 -9.46 12.01 13.42
N GLU A 91 -9.18 10.87 14.03
CA GLU A 91 -7.82 10.34 14.23
C GLU A 91 -7.22 9.86 12.91
N ALA A 92 -8.04 9.27 12.03
CA ALA A 92 -7.65 8.94 10.66
C ALA A 92 -7.45 10.19 9.78
N LYS A 93 -8.05 11.33 10.15
CA LYS A 93 -7.89 12.64 9.50
C LYS A 93 -7.02 13.62 10.29
N ALA A 94 -6.60 13.27 11.51
CA ALA A 94 -5.90 14.17 12.41
C ALA A 94 -4.43 14.09 12.05
N PRO A 95 -3.79 15.23 11.80
CA PRO A 95 -2.40 15.27 11.48
C PRO A 95 -1.59 15.02 12.77
N ALA A 96 -0.68 14.04 12.72
CA ALA A 96 0.58 14.23 13.42
C ALA A 96 1.33 15.32 12.62
N ASP A 97 1.19 16.56 13.11
CA ASP A 97 1.63 17.86 12.58
C ASP A 97 0.98 18.38 11.28
N ASP A 98 0.19 19.44 11.48
CA ASP A 98 -0.11 20.61 10.64
C ASP A 98 0.34 20.54 9.16
N ASP A 99 -0.60 20.38 8.22
CA ASP A 99 -0.41 20.76 6.80
C ASP A 99 -1.74 20.68 5.98
N GLU A 100 -2.83 21.31 6.44
CA GLU A 100 -4.06 21.43 5.63
C GLU A 100 -4.02 22.59 4.60
N ASN A 101 -2.84 23.12 4.25
CA ASN A 101 -2.63 24.16 3.23
C ASN A 101 -1.81 23.66 2.02
N GLU A 102 -2.16 22.49 1.50
CA GLU A 102 -1.23 21.63 0.78
C GLU A 102 -0.97 21.94 -0.72
N ASP A 103 -1.45 23.05 -1.28
CA ASP A 103 -1.17 23.44 -2.69
C ASP A 103 -0.68 24.90 -2.82
N SER A 104 -0.16 25.49 -1.75
CA SER A 104 0.43 26.83 -1.82
C SER A 104 1.91 26.78 -2.24
N PRO A 105 2.39 27.68 -3.12
CA PRO A 105 3.82 27.80 -3.45
C PRO A 105 4.72 28.07 -2.22
N ALA A 106 4.14 28.42 -1.07
CA ALA A 106 4.82 28.49 0.22
C ALA A 106 5.47 27.16 0.65
N LEU A 107 4.97 26.00 0.19
CA LEU A 107 5.59 24.70 0.47
C LEU A 107 7.03 24.61 -0.06
N LEU A 108 7.31 25.25 -1.19
CA LEU A 108 8.63 25.23 -1.80
C LEU A 108 9.60 26.21 -1.16
N THR A 109 9.14 27.12 -0.32
CA THR A 109 9.97 28.17 0.26
C THR A 109 10.01 28.08 1.78
N THR A 110 8.86 28.16 2.45
CA THR A 110 8.74 28.18 3.92
C THR A 110 8.92 26.79 4.54
N MET A 111 8.36 25.75 3.92
CA MET A 111 8.40 24.38 4.50
C MET A 111 9.67 23.59 4.17
N MET A 112 10.44 24.02 3.17
CA MET A 112 11.70 23.37 2.83
C MET A 112 12.77 23.58 3.91
N VAL A 113 12.83 24.77 4.53
CA VAL A 113 13.89 25.09 5.50
C VAL A 113 13.85 24.21 6.76
N PRO A 114 12.69 23.95 7.41
CA PRO A 114 12.60 23.00 8.50
C PRO A 114 13.02 21.57 8.13
N LEU A 115 12.66 21.10 6.94
CA LEU A 115 13.00 19.75 6.45
C LEU A 115 14.51 19.60 6.23
N LEU A 116 15.15 20.61 5.64
CA LEU A 116 16.60 20.63 5.47
C LEU A 116 17.32 20.64 6.82
N ARG A 117 16.84 21.39 7.82
CA ARG A 117 17.39 21.33 9.19
C ARG A 117 17.20 19.96 9.83
N GLN A 118 16.09 19.28 9.56
CA GLN A 118 15.83 17.94 10.08
C GLN A 118 16.79 16.92 9.45
N LEU A 119 16.98 16.97 8.13
CA LEU A 119 17.98 16.18 7.40
C LEU A 119 19.40 16.41 7.95
N ARG A 120 19.77 17.66 8.27
CA ARG A 120 21.09 17.96 8.85
C ARG A 120 21.29 17.44 10.28
N LYS A 121 20.21 17.27 11.06
CA LYS A 121 20.26 16.90 12.49
C LYS A 121 20.25 15.40 12.74
N GLY A 122 19.87 14.58 11.76
CA GLY A 122 19.79 13.14 11.92
C GLY A 122 19.98 12.41 10.60
N GLU A 123 20.31 11.13 10.68
CA GLU A 123 20.45 10.21 9.54
C GLU A 123 19.07 9.80 9.00
N VAL A 124 18.29 10.79 8.58
CA VAL A 124 16.94 10.58 8.04
C VAL A 124 17.02 10.61 6.52
N VAL A 125 16.45 9.60 5.87
CA VAL A 125 16.26 9.56 4.43
C VAL A 125 14.87 10.11 4.12
N MET A 126 14.78 11.16 3.30
CA MET A 126 13.50 11.74 2.90
C MET A 126 13.25 11.60 1.40
N PRO A 127 12.05 11.18 0.96
CA PRO A 127 11.71 11.17 -0.45
C PRO A 127 11.77 12.59 -1.04
N THR A 128 12.26 12.66 -2.28
CA THR A 128 12.42 13.90 -3.03
C THR A 128 11.78 13.79 -4.41
N LEU A 129 11.21 14.89 -4.88
CA LEU A 129 10.66 15.04 -6.23
C LEU A 129 11.34 16.22 -6.91
N ILE A 130 12.01 15.95 -8.01
CA ILE A 130 12.76 16.92 -8.80
C ILE A 130 12.02 17.16 -10.11
N ALA A 131 11.65 18.40 -10.40
CA ALA A 131 11.18 18.81 -11.71
C ALA A 131 12.32 19.48 -12.47
N LEU A 132 12.60 18.99 -13.68
CA LEU A 132 13.66 19.48 -14.55
C LEU A 132 13.06 20.11 -15.81
N SER A 133 13.47 21.35 -16.07
CA SER A 133 13.33 22.00 -17.37
C SER A 133 14.69 22.02 -18.09
N SER A 134 14.73 22.56 -19.31
CA SER A 134 15.97 22.70 -20.07
C SER A 134 17.00 23.63 -19.40
N LYS A 135 16.56 24.61 -18.59
CA LYS A 135 17.41 25.66 -18.01
C LYS A 135 17.38 25.72 -16.47
N GLU A 136 16.26 25.38 -15.86
CA GLU A 136 16.04 25.46 -14.42
C GLU A 136 15.53 24.13 -13.83
N ALA A 137 15.63 23.98 -12.50
CA ALA A 137 15.07 22.87 -11.75
C ALA A 137 14.27 23.40 -10.56
N ALA A 138 13.30 22.61 -10.09
CA ALA A 138 12.59 22.82 -8.84
C ALA A 138 12.57 21.52 -8.02
N LEU A 139 12.68 21.65 -6.71
CA LEU A 139 12.83 20.53 -5.79
C LEU A 139 11.73 20.55 -4.74
N LEU A 140 11.22 19.37 -4.36
CA LEU A 140 10.35 19.18 -3.21
C LEU A 140 10.86 18.01 -2.36
N ILE A 141 11.05 18.27 -1.07
CA ILE A 141 11.40 17.24 -0.06
C ILE A 141 10.17 17.03 0.82
N SER A 142 9.87 15.79 1.20
CA SER A 142 8.73 15.45 2.04
C SER A 142 9.09 14.41 3.09
N ARG A 143 8.45 14.45 4.26
CA ARG A 143 8.54 13.40 5.29
C ARG A 143 7.82 12.10 4.88
N ARG A 144 6.94 12.17 3.89
CA ARG A 144 6.08 11.07 3.41
C ARG A 144 6.27 10.83 1.92
N PRO A 145 5.93 9.64 1.41
CA PRO A 145 5.95 9.36 -0.03
C PRO A 145 5.21 10.46 -0.82
N ILE A 146 5.89 11.01 -1.83
CA ILE A 146 5.37 12.14 -2.59
C ILE A 146 4.32 11.65 -3.60
N SER A 147 3.10 12.16 -3.50
CA SER A 147 2.03 11.82 -4.44
C SER A 147 2.26 12.48 -5.82
N PRO A 148 1.79 11.89 -6.93
CA PRO A 148 1.90 12.49 -8.26
C PRO A 148 1.22 13.87 -8.37
N GLY A 149 0.26 14.20 -7.50
CA GLY A 149 -0.44 15.48 -7.49
C GLY A 149 0.49 16.67 -7.24
N LYS A 150 1.59 16.48 -6.49
CA LYS A 150 2.57 17.53 -6.19
C LYS A 150 3.38 18.00 -7.41
N ARG A 151 3.27 17.31 -8.56
CA ARG A 151 3.85 17.75 -9.84
C ARG A 151 3.28 19.08 -10.32
N LYS A 152 2.01 19.37 -10.04
CA LYS A 152 1.36 20.63 -10.43
C LYS A 152 2.00 21.83 -9.73
N LEU A 153 2.34 21.68 -8.46
CA LEU A 153 3.00 22.72 -7.68
C LEU A 153 4.42 23.01 -8.19
N LEU A 154 5.16 21.99 -8.63
CA LEU A 154 6.46 22.19 -9.28
C LEU A 154 6.35 22.86 -10.67
N ASN A 155 5.24 22.65 -11.39
CA ASN A 155 4.95 23.31 -12.66
C ASN A 155 4.72 24.80 -12.48
N GLU A 156 3.92 25.16 -11.47
CA GLU A 156 3.64 26.55 -11.10
C GLU A 156 4.92 27.26 -10.65
N ALA A 157 5.78 26.58 -9.88
CA ALA A 157 7.05 27.13 -9.42
C ALA A 157 8.04 27.43 -10.55
N LEU A 158 8.02 26.62 -11.62
CA LEU A 158 8.84 26.82 -12.81
C LEU A 158 8.14 27.69 -13.87
N GLY A 159 6.88 28.09 -13.65
CA GLY A 159 6.08 28.84 -14.62
C GLY A 159 5.80 28.09 -15.92
N LEU A 160 5.84 26.75 -15.90
CA LEU A 160 5.70 25.90 -17.09
C LEU A 160 4.50 24.95 -16.96
N SER A 161 3.59 24.97 -17.92
CA SER A 161 2.38 24.14 -17.91
C SER A 161 2.61 22.68 -18.35
N SER A 162 3.68 22.40 -19.09
CA SER A 162 4.00 21.06 -19.62
C SER A 162 5.47 20.94 -20.05
N GLY A 163 5.95 19.71 -20.25
CA GLY A 163 7.30 19.44 -20.78
C GLY A 163 8.40 19.33 -19.74
N LEU A 164 8.04 19.21 -18.46
CA LEU A 164 8.98 18.98 -17.36
C LEU A 164 9.27 17.48 -17.21
N LYS A 165 10.54 17.14 -17.02
CA LYS A 165 10.96 15.78 -16.64
C LYS A 165 10.93 15.70 -15.11
N TYR A 166 10.20 14.74 -14.57
CA TYR A 166 10.19 14.50 -13.13
C TYR A 166 11.08 13.32 -12.78
N LEU A 167 11.93 13.51 -11.78
CA LEU A 167 12.70 12.45 -11.15
C LEU A 167 12.24 12.30 -9.72
N MET A 168 11.92 11.07 -9.33
CA MET A 168 11.73 10.71 -7.94
C MET A 168 13.04 10.15 -7.41
N GLY A 169 13.39 10.49 -6.19
CA GLY A 169 14.61 10.02 -5.54
C GLY A 169 14.50 10.19 -4.04
N GLU A 170 15.66 10.20 -3.39
CA GLU A 170 15.78 10.37 -1.95
C GLU A 170 16.81 11.46 -1.64
N CYS A 171 16.65 12.12 -0.51
CA CYS A 171 17.59 13.10 0.01
C CYS A 171 18.10 12.64 1.37
N VAL A 172 19.42 12.63 1.52
CA VAL A 172 20.13 12.30 2.76
C VAL A 172 21.16 13.41 3.02
N PHE A 173 21.56 13.60 4.27
CA PHE A 173 22.67 14.49 4.63
C PHE A 173 23.90 13.64 4.99
N GLU A 174 24.90 13.62 4.12
CA GLU A 174 26.13 12.83 4.24
C GLU A 174 27.34 13.68 3.89
N GLU A 175 28.48 13.46 4.54
CA GLU A 175 29.72 14.22 4.28
C GLU A 175 29.55 15.75 4.27
N GLU A 176 28.72 16.27 5.18
CA GLU A 176 28.40 17.70 5.29
C GLU A 176 27.68 18.29 4.04
N ALA A 177 27.12 17.45 3.18
CA ALA A 177 26.38 17.84 1.99
C ALA A 177 25.00 17.16 1.93
N TYR A 178 24.03 17.84 1.30
CA TYR A 178 22.74 17.23 0.95
C TYR A 178 22.93 16.38 -0.32
N THR A 179 22.87 15.07 -0.15
CA THR A 179 23.04 14.10 -1.23
C THR A 179 21.67 13.66 -1.74
N PHE A 180 21.44 13.86 -3.04
CA PHE A 180 20.23 13.41 -3.73
C PHE A 180 20.50 12.12 -4.48
N VAL A 181 19.91 11.02 -4.02
CA VAL A 181 19.99 9.71 -4.67
C VAL A 181 18.89 9.62 -5.71
N VAL A 182 19.26 9.49 -6.99
CA VAL A 182 18.32 9.45 -8.11
C VAL A 182 18.60 8.26 -9.03
N PRO A 183 17.57 7.64 -9.63
CA PRO A 183 17.73 6.45 -10.48
C PRO A 183 18.40 6.75 -11.83
N THR A 184 18.50 8.03 -12.21
CA THR A 184 19.17 8.41 -13.47
C THR A 184 20.01 9.64 -13.21
N GLN A 185 21.33 9.46 -13.22
CA GLN A 185 22.26 10.57 -13.16
C GLN A 185 22.14 11.39 -14.45
N ALA A 186 21.95 12.70 -14.30
CA ALA A 186 22.04 13.64 -15.41
C ALA A 186 23.22 14.56 -15.11
N ALA A 187 24.22 14.55 -15.99
CA ALA A 187 25.38 15.42 -15.87
C ALA A 187 24.94 16.87 -15.59
N GLY A 188 25.50 17.46 -14.53
CA GLY A 188 25.18 18.82 -14.10
C GLY A 188 23.89 18.98 -13.28
N LEU A 189 23.25 17.87 -12.85
CA LEU A 189 22.07 17.92 -11.98
C LEU A 189 22.39 18.58 -10.63
N ALA A 190 23.54 18.29 -10.03
CA ALA A 190 23.96 18.88 -8.76
C ALA A 190 23.99 20.42 -8.81
N LYS A 191 24.54 20.99 -9.89
CA LYS A 191 24.58 22.45 -10.11
C LYS A 191 23.18 23.05 -10.23
N ARG A 192 22.27 22.37 -10.94
CA ARG A 192 20.88 22.81 -11.09
C ARG A 192 20.11 22.73 -9.77
N LEU A 193 20.30 21.67 -8.98
CA LEU A 193 19.68 21.52 -7.66
C LEU A 193 20.18 22.56 -6.67
N LYS A 194 21.49 22.86 -6.69
CA LYS A 194 22.08 23.94 -5.88
C LYS A 194 21.45 25.30 -6.21
N GLN A 195 21.25 25.60 -7.50
CA GLN A 195 20.56 26.82 -7.94
C GLN A 195 19.07 26.82 -7.55
N ALA A 196 18.39 25.68 -7.68
CA ALA A 196 16.99 25.52 -7.29
C ALA A 196 16.78 25.76 -5.79
N LEU A 197 17.58 25.11 -4.95
CA LEU A 197 17.54 25.26 -3.49
C LEU A 197 17.84 26.69 -3.07
N LEU A 198 18.79 27.37 -3.73
CA LEU A 198 19.07 28.78 -3.48
C LEU A 198 17.87 29.67 -3.84
N LYS A 199 17.22 29.42 -4.98
CA LYS A 199 16.02 30.17 -5.43
C LYS A 199 14.81 29.93 -4.52
N GLN A 200 14.65 28.70 -4.04
CA GLN A 200 13.54 28.27 -3.20
C GLN A 200 13.68 28.69 -1.74
N THR A 201 14.85 28.46 -1.14
CA THR A 201 15.06 28.63 0.30
C THR A 201 15.87 29.86 0.67
N GLY A 202 16.54 30.50 -0.30
CA GLY A 202 17.49 31.59 -0.05
C GLY A 202 18.81 31.14 0.60
N LEU A 203 19.02 29.83 0.80
CA LEU A 203 20.20 29.29 1.47
C LEU A 203 21.20 28.72 0.46
N ARG A 204 22.49 29.01 0.69
CA ARG A 204 23.60 28.38 -0.05
C ARG A 204 23.96 27.07 0.64
N LEU A 205 23.56 25.95 0.04
CA LEU A 205 23.78 24.61 0.60
C LEU A 205 24.79 23.82 -0.25
N LYS A 206 25.57 22.94 0.39
CA LYS A 206 26.41 21.95 -0.29
C LYS A 206 25.50 20.83 -0.80
N VAL A 207 25.55 20.52 -2.08
CA VAL A 207 24.64 19.59 -2.75
C VAL A 207 25.45 18.60 -3.57
N ARG A 208 25.16 17.31 -3.39
CA ARG A 208 25.70 16.20 -4.19
C ARG A 208 24.57 15.42 -4.83
N VAL A 209 24.87 14.72 -5.91
CA VAL A 209 23.92 13.84 -6.60
C VAL A 209 24.61 12.50 -6.79
N ARG A 210 23.95 11.44 -6.34
CA ARG A 210 24.42 10.05 -6.45
C ARG A 210 23.42 9.25 -7.27
N GLY A 211 23.93 8.29 -8.05
CA GLY A 211 23.09 7.27 -8.69
C GLY A 211 22.65 6.21 -7.68
N GLU A 212 21.66 5.41 -8.02
CA GLU A 212 21.27 4.24 -7.22
C GLU A 212 22.45 3.24 -7.07
N ASP A 213 23.35 3.20 -8.07
CA ASP A 213 24.51 2.30 -8.13
C ASP A 213 25.72 2.77 -7.31
N GLY A 214 25.64 3.92 -6.63
CA GLY A 214 26.71 4.41 -5.75
C GLY A 214 27.84 5.18 -6.43
N ASP A 215 27.81 5.35 -7.76
CA ASP A 215 28.78 6.20 -8.45
C ASP A 215 28.53 7.69 -8.10
N ASP A 216 29.55 8.35 -7.56
CA ASP A 216 29.52 9.77 -7.22
C ASP A 216 29.99 10.61 -8.41
N GLU A 217 29.11 11.47 -8.96
CA GLU A 217 29.55 12.63 -9.75
C GLU A 217 29.92 13.74 -8.75
N ASP A 218 31.21 13.87 -8.46
CA ASP A 218 31.75 14.91 -7.59
C ASP A 218 31.44 16.31 -8.13
N GLY A 219 30.43 16.94 -7.52
CA GLY A 219 30.08 18.33 -7.74
C GLY A 219 31.05 19.26 -7.02
N ASP A 220 32.20 19.50 -7.65
CA ASP A 220 33.19 20.56 -7.41
C ASP A 220 33.54 20.93 -5.95
N ALA A 221 34.82 20.67 -5.63
CA ALA A 221 35.54 21.25 -4.51
C ALA A 221 35.41 22.79 -4.47
N GLU A 222 35.39 23.33 -3.24
CA GLU A 222 35.24 24.75 -2.97
C GLU A 222 36.26 25.65 -3.68
N GLY A 223 35.78 26.83 -4.10
CA GLY A 223 36.62 27.95 -4.54
C GLY A 223 35.82 29.25 -4.54
N THR A 224 35.90 29.97 -3.43
CA THR A 224 35.98 31.44 -3.20
C THR A 224 35.67 32.45 -4.32
N ASP A 225 35.15 33.60 -3.86
CA ASP A 225 34.74 34.83 -4.56
C ASP A 225 35.50 35.22 -5.86
N PRO A 226 34.81 35.81 -6.87
CA PRO A 226 35.46 36.29 -8.09
C PRO A 226 35.90 37.76 -7.93
N ASP A 227 37.19 37.96 -7.69
CA ASP A 227 37.89 39.14 -8.18
C ASP A 227 39.36 38.80 -8.48
N ASN A 228 39.62 38.16 -9.63
CA ASN A 228 40.81 38.46 -10.44
C ASN A 228 40.77 37.72 -11.79
N GLN A 229 40.94 38.47 -12.87
CA GLN A 229 41.24 37.95 -14.20
C GLN A 229 42.72 37.57 -14.30
N ALA A 230 43.03 36.41 -14.88
CA ALA A 230 44.16 36.26 -15.80
C ALA A 230 44.05 34.92 -16.56
N ASP A 231 43.78 35.08 -17.85
CA ASP A 231 44.32 34.35 -18.99
C ASP A 231 45.32 33.21 -18.71
N THR A 232 45.05 32.01 -19.23
CA THR A 232 46.06 31.22 -19.95
C THR A 232 45.40 30.09 -20.75
N SER A 233 45.62 30.16 -22.06
CA SER A 233 45.31 29.14 -23.06
C SER A 233 46.17 27.88 -22.85
N GLY A 234 45.56 26.70 -22.98
CA GLY A 234 46.26 25.41 -22.86
C GLY A 234 45.54 24.27 -23.58
N LYS A 235 45.79 24.18 -24.89
CA LYS A 235 45.34 23.19 -25.87
C LYS A 235 45.91 21.78 -25.60
N THR A 236 45.07 20.75 -25.45
CA THR A 236 45.37 19.41 -26.02
C THR A 236 44.12 18.55 -26.24
N ALA A 237 44.07 17.93 -27.41
CA ALA A 237 43.02 17.04 -27.89
C ALA A 237 43.42 15.56 -27.76
N ARG A 238 42.43 14.66 -27.63
CA ARG A 238 42.26 13.35 -28.30
C ARG A 238 41.28 12.50 -27.45
N ASN A 239 40.07 12.19 -27.92
CA ASN A 239 39.68 11.17 -28.91
C ASN A 239 39.44 9.79 -28.27
N ALA A 240 38.17 9.35 -28.22
CA ALA A 240 37.76 7.94 -28.31
C ALA A 240 36.23 7.84 -28.39
N ASP A 241 35.72 7.81 -29.62
CA ASP A 241 34.50 7.10 -29.98
C ASP A 241 34.73 5.58 -29.82
N ALA A 242 33.78 4.86 -29.22
CA ALA A 242 33.24 3.58 -29.71
C ALA A 242 32.53 2.73 -28.62
N VAL A 243 31.20 2.68 -28.76
CA VAL A 243 30.33 1.48 -28.70
C VAL A 243 30.21 0.71 -27.38
N SER A 244 29.06 0.85 -26.74
CA SER A 244 28.34 -0.29 -26.14
C SER A 244 26.84 -0.10 -26.29
N ALA A 245 26.26 -0.97 -27.12
CA ALA A 245 24.83 -1.12 -27.28
C ALA A 245 24.28 -1.88 -26.08
N THR A 246 23.58 -1.19 -25.18
CA THR A 246 22.86 -1.81 -24.07
C THR A 246 21.36 -1.74 -24.37
N SER A 247 20.78 -2.91 -24.55
CA SER A 247 19.35 -3.14 -24.79
C SER A 247 18.49 -2.46 -23.72
N GLN A 248 17.90 -1.31 -24.07
CA GLN A 248 16.82 -0.69 -23.31
C GLN A 248 15.61 -1.64 -23.31
N THR A 249 15.43 -2.38 -22.23
CA THR A 249 14.13 -2.96 -21.89
C THR A 249 13.21 -1.80 -21.53
N ALA A 250 12.41 -1.35 -22.50
CA ALA A 250 11.41 -0.31 -22.32
C ALA A 250 10.50 -0.66 -21.13
N SER A 251 10.60 0.11 -20.04
CA SER A 251 9.75 -0.06 -18.88
C SER A 251 8.32 0.32 -19.24
N VAL A 252 7.40 -0.61 -19.01
CA VAL A 252 5.99 -0.41 -19.36
C VAL A 252 5.33 0.48 -18.31
N THR A 253 4.72 1.59 -18.72
CA THR A 253 4.06 2.52 -17.81
C THR A 253 2.62 2.07 -17.46
N ALA A 254 2.08 2.56 -16.33
CA ALA A 254 0.70 2.29 -15.92
C ALA A 254 -0.33 2.72 -17.00
N ASP A 255 -0.06 3.84 -17.69
CA ASP A 255 -0.90 4.34 -18.78
C ASP A 255 -0.88 3.41 -19.98
N GLN A 256 0.28 2.85 -20.32
CA GLN A 256 0.41 1.87 -21.41
C GLN A 256 -0.33 0.57 -21.09
N LEU A 257 -0.24 0.06 -19.85
CA LEU A 257 -1.00 -1.12 -19.41
C LEU A 257 -2.51 -0.86 -19.41
N THR A 258 -2.94 0.32 -18.97
CA THR A 258 -4.36 0.70 -18.95
C THR A 258 -4.92 0.83 -20.37
N ALA A 259 -4.18 1.49 -21.27
CA ALA A 259 -4.54 1.60 -22.67
C ALA A 259 -4.61 0.21 -23.36
N ALA A 260 -3.65 -0.66 -23.07
CA ALA A 260 -3.63 -2.02 -23.60
C ALA A 260 -4.82 -2.86 -23.10
N MET A 261 -5.20 -2.71 -21.82
CA MET A 261 -6.35 -3.39 -21.24
C MET A 261 -7.68 -2.92 -21.85
N ASN A 262 -7.83 -1.61 -22.07
CA ASN A 262 -9.01 -1.05 -22.74
C ASN A 262 -9.16 -1.58 -24.17
N LYS A 263 -8.05 -1.86 -24.86
CA LYS A 263 -8.04 -2.48 -26.19
C LYS A 263 -8.50 -3.96 -26.16
N LEU A 264 -8.19 -4.70 -25.10
CA LEU A 264 -8.58 -6.11 -24.91
C LEU A 264 -9.99 -6.28 -24.34
N ALA A 265 -10.52 -5.29 -23.63
CA ALA A 265 -11.88 -5.32 -23.07
C ALA A 265 -12.98 -5.77 -24.05
N PRO A 266 -13.08 -5.28 -25.30
CA PRO A 266 -14.07 -5.77 -26.26
C PRO A 266 -13.86 -7.24 -26.66
N GLN A 267 -12.61 -7.72 -26.74
CA GLN A 267 -12.29 -9.12 -27.05
C GLN A 267 -12.69 -10.06 -25.91
N ILE A 268 -12.47 -9.64 -24.66
CA ILE A 268 -12.93 -10.36 -23.46
C ILE A 268 -14.46 -10.47 -23.47
N LYS A 269 -15.15 -9.37 -23.75
CA LYS A 269 -16.63 -9.35 -23.82
C LYS A 269 -17.15 -10.28 -24.92
N ALA A 270 -16.53 -10.26 -26.09
CA ALA A 270 -16.88 -11.15 -27.21
C ALA A 270 -16.65 -12.63 -26.86
N ALA A 271 -15.49 -12.96 -26.25
CA ALA A 271 -15.16 -14.31 -25.83
C ALA A 271 -16.13 -14.86 -24.76
N ILE A 272 -16.53 -14.03 -23.79
CA ILE A 272 -17.53 -14.42 -22.76
C ILE A 272 -18.91 -14.64 -23.38
N THR A 273 -19.27 -13.86 -24.40
CA THR A 273 -20.55 -13.98 -25.10
C THR A 273 -20.59 -15.23 -25.97
N GLY A 274 -19.50 -15.55 -26.68
CA GLY A 274 -19.39 -16.75 -27.51
C GLY A 274 -19.27 -18.05 -26.70
N THR A 275 -18.59 -18.01 -25.55
CA THR A 275 -18.35 -19.18 -24.71
C THR A 275 -18.52 -18.83 -23.22
N PRO A 276 -19.74 -18.93 -22.66
CA PRO A 276 -20.02 -18.58 -21.27
C PRO A 276 -19.16 -19.32 -20.23
N ALA A 277 -18.66 -20.52 -20.56
CA ALA A 277 -17.76 -21.30 -19.70
C ALA A 277 -16.41 -20.61 -19.42
N LEU A 278 -15.95 -19.70 -20.28
CA LEU A 278 -14.71 -18.94 -20.10
C LEU A 278 -14.87 -17.72 -19.17
N LYS A 279 -16.10 -17.42 -18.71
CA LYS A 279 -16.37 -16.23 -17.90
C LYS A 279 -15.56 -16.21 -16.60
N ALA A 280 -15.51 -17.33 -15.88
CA ALA A 280 -14.78 -17.41 -14.61
C ALA A 280 -13.26 -17.29 -14.81
N SER A 281 -12.72 -17.94 -15.85
CA SER A 281 -11.28 -17.92 -16.15
C SER A 281 -10.79 -16.59 -16.71
N LEU A 282 -11.65 -15.80 -17.36
CA LEU A 282 -11.30 -14.46 -17.86
C LEU A 282 -11.52 -13.35 -16.83
N LEU A 283 -12.54 -13.42 -15.97
CA LEU A 283 -12.82 -12.36 -15.00
C LEU A 283 -11.83 -12.33 -13.83
N ALA A 284 -11.32 -13.49 -13.39
CA ALA A 284 -10.38 -13.53 -12.25
C ALA A 284 -9.04 -12.80 -12.53
N PRO A 285 -8.37 -12.99 -13.69
CA PRO A 285 -7.18 -12.21 -14.05
C PRO A 285 -7.48 -10.71 -14.26
N VAL A 286 -8.67 -10.34 -14.75
CA VAL A 286 -9.08 -8.92 -14.91
C VAL A 286 -9.14 -8.24 -13.54
N ALA A 287 -9.70 -8.92 -12.53
CA ALA A 287 -9.77 -8.39 -11.17
C ALA A 287 -8.37 -8.25 -10.55
N ALA A 288 -7.51 -9.28 -10.70
CA ALA A 288 -6.13 -9.24 -10.21
C ALA A 288 -5.33 -8.11 -10.87
N PHE A 289 -5.46 -7.94 -12.19
CA PHE A 289 -4.83 -6.84 -12.93
C PHE A 289 -5.21 -5.46 -12.37
N GLN A 290 -6.51 -5.23 -12.10
CA GLN A 290 -6.99 -3.97 -11.53
C GLN A 290 -6.48 -3.73 -10.11
N GLU A 291 -6.36 -4.79 -9.31
CA GLU A 291 -5.78 -4.70 -7.96
C GLU A 291 -4.29 -4.35 -8.01
N HIS A 292 -3.52 -4.98 -8.89
CA HIS A 292 -2.09 -4.68 -9.07
C HIS A 292 -1.86 -3.25 -9.56
N LEU A 293 -2.69 -2.74 -10.48
CA LEU A 293 -2.64 -1.34 -10.91
C LEU A 293 -2.93 -0.36 -9.76
N LYS A 294 -3.98 -0.61 -8.97
CA LYS A 294 -4.31 0.23 -7.79
C LYS A 294 -3.20 0.23 -6.74
N ALA A 295 -2.50 -0.89 -6.59
CA ALA A 295 -1.38 -1.04 -5.68
C ALA A 295 -0.03 -0.57 -6.25
N GLY A 296 0.02 -0.05 -7.48
CA GLY A 296 1.26 0.39 -8.13
C GLY A 296 2.23 -0.73 -8.53
N ARG A 297 1.78 -1.99 -8.52
CA ARG A 297 2.60 -3.18 -8.81
C ARG A 297 2.60 -3.48 -10.32
N LEU A 298 3.32 -2.66 -11.10
CA LEU A 298 3.25 -2.67 -12.57
C LEU A 298 3.76 -3.97 -13.21
N ASP A 299 4.79 -4.62 -12.66
CA ASP A 299 5.29 -5.88 -13.20
C ASP A 299 4.28 -7.03 -13.07
N GLN A 300 3.59 -7.07 -11.92
CA GLN A 300 2.54 -8.05 -11.65
C GLN A 300 1.31 -7.79 -12.52
N ALA A 301 0.93 -6.52 -12.70
CA ALA A 301 -0.10 -6.13 -13.65
C ALA A 301 0.28 -6.54 -15.09
N GLY A 302 1.53 -6.34 -15.50
CA GLY A 302 2.04 -6.78 -16.79
C GLY A 302 1.98 -8.30 -16.99
N ALA A 303 2.29 -9.08 -15.95
CA ALA A 303 2.20 -10.54 -15.98
C ALA A 303 0.74 -11.04 -16.14
N GLU A 304 -0.20 -10.48 -15.37
CA GLU A 304 -1.62 -10.82 -15.48
C GLU A 304 -2.20 -10.42 -16.84
N PHE A 305 -1.77 -9.27 -17.38
CA PHE A 305 -2.13 -8.85 -18.72
C PHE A 305 -1.67 -9.84 -19.80
N LYS A 306 -0.41 -10.30 -19.74
CA LYS A 306 0.12 -11.31 -20.68
C LYS A 306 -0.66 -12.63 -20.58
N ARG A 307 -1.04 -13.04 -19.37
CA ARG A 307 -1.85 -14.23 -19.14
C ARG A 307 -3.25 -14.11 -19.76
N LEU A 308 -3.87 -12.94 -19.65
CA LEU A 308 -5.16 -12.62 -20.29
C LEU A 308 -5.08 -12.70 -21.81
N ALA A 309 -4.03 -12.11 -22.40
CA ALA A 309 -3.81 -12.18 -23.84
C ALA A 309 -3.60 -13.62 -24.32
N ALA A 310 -2.84 -14.43 -23.58
CA ALA A 310 -2.66 -15.85 -23.88
C ALA A 310 -3.97 -16.64 -23.84
N LEU A 311 -4.81 -16.45 -22.80
CA LEU A 311 -6.10 -17.13 -22.68
C LEU A 311 -7.06 -16.81 -23.84
N LEU A 312 -7.09 -15.55 -24.28
CA LEU A 312 -7.91 -15.13 -25.44
C LEU A 312 -7.38 -15.72 -26.75
N THR A 313 -6.07 -15.88 -26.87
CA THR A 313 -5.45 -16.47 -28.07
C THR A 313 -5.66 -17.99 -28.11
N SER A 314 -5.53 -18.67 -26.97
CA SER A 314 -5.76 -20.12 -26.86
C SER A 314 -7.24 -20.49 -26.99
N GLY A 315 -8.17 -19.63 -26.55
CA GLY A 315 -9.61 -19.85 -26.69
C GLY A 315 -10.13 -19.77 -28.13
N ALA A 316 -9.39 -19.13 -29.04
CA ALA A 316 -9.78 -18.97 -30.44
C ALA A 316 -9.42 -20.15 -31.36
N SER A 317 -8.52 -21.06 -30.92
CA SER A 317 -8.00 -22.15 -31.76
C SER A 317 -8.60 -23.54 -31.45
N ALA A 318 -9.67 -23.62 -30.67
CA ALA A 318 -10.34 -24.90 -30.39
C ALA A 318 -11.38 -25.24 -31.47
N THR A 319 -10.95 -25.54 -32.70
CA THR A 319 -11.76 -26.33 -33.63
C THR A 319 -11.77 -27.79 -33.15
N PRO A 320 -12.95 -28.45 -33.07
CA PRO A 320 -13.06 -29.82 -32.61
C PRO A 320 -12.59 -30.78 -33.71
N SER A 321 -11.30 -31.14 -33.68
CA SER A 321 -10.78 -32.27 -34.45
C SER A 321 -11.20 -33.57 -33.77
N THR A 322 -12.35 -34.09 -34.15
CA THR A 322 -12.74 -35.49 -33.96
C THR A 322 -11.81 -36.40 -34.75
N SER A 323 -10.77 -36.93 -34.10
CA SER A 323 -10.16 -38.21 -34.48
C SER A 323 -9.37 -38.81 -33.31
N SER A 324 -9.79 -40.02 -32.92
CA SER A 324 -8.98 -41.07 -32.29
C SER A 324 -8.57 -40.92 -30.83
N ALA A 325 -9.47 -41.40 -29.95
CA ALA A 325 -9.12 -42.19 -28.77
C ALA A 325 -8.09 -43.28 -29.16
N SER A 326 -7.09 -43.63 -28.36
CA SER A 326 -7.18 -44.06 -26.97
C SER A 326 -5.75 -44.05 -26.38
N SER A 327 -5.60 -43.70 -25.08
CA SER A 327 -4.39 -43.83 -24.22
C SER A 327 -3.63 -42.57 -23.74
N ARG A 328 -4.18 -41.34 -23.78
CA ARG A 328 -3.50 -40.13 -23.24
C ARG A 328 -4.25 -39.34 -22.15
N GLU A 329 -5.25 -39.92 -21.50
CA GLU A 329 -6.15 -39.21 -20.55
C GLU A 329 -5.61 -39.11 -19.10
N ALA A 330 -4.43 -39.65 -18.80
CA ALA A 330 -3.87 -39.65 -17.44
C ALA A 330 -3.27 -38.32 -16.92
N PRO A 331 -2.53 -37.50 -17.71
CA PRO A 331 -1.76 -36.38 -17.14
C PRO A 331 -2.62 -35.16 -16.76
N ALA A 332 -3.81 -34.98 -17.37
CA ALA A 332 -4.67 -33.83 -17.09
C ALA A 332 -5.33 -33.89 -15.70
N LYS A 333 -5.73 -35.09 -15.25
CA LYS A 333 -6.32 -35.29 -13.91
C LYS A 333 -5.30 -35.07 -12.80
N GLN A 334 -4.04 -35.44 -13.02
CA GLN A 334 -2.98 -35.25 -12.05
C GLN A 334 -2.65 -33.75 -11.85
N ALA A 335 -2.55 -32.97 -12.93
CA ALA A 335 -2.31 -31.53 -12.84
C ALA A 335 -3.44 -30.76 -12.11
N GLN A 336 -4.70 -31.15 -12.32
CA GLN A 336 -5.84 -30.56 -11.61
C GLN A 336 -5.85 -30.89 -10.11
N ALA A 337 -5.49 -32.13 -9.75
CA ALA A 337 -5.34 -32.53 -8.35
C ALA A 337 -4.20 -31.75 -7.66
N SER A 338 -3.06 -31.58 -8.33
CA SER A 338 -1.94 -30.77 -7.81
C SER A 338 -2.33 -29.32 -7.55
N ALA A 339 -3.06 -28.70 -8.49
CA ALA A 339 -3.51 -27.32 -8.36
C ALA A 339 -4.48 -27.14 -7.17
N THR A 340 -5.42 -28.07 -7.02
CA THR A 340 -6.39 -28.06 -5.90
C THR A 340 -5.69 -28.21 -4.55
N ASN A 341 -4.71 -29.12 -4.46
CA ASN A 341 -3.93 -29.33 -3.24
C ASN A 341 -3.10 -28.09 -2.88
N LEU A 342 -2.51 -27.42 -3.87
CA LEU A 342 -1.74 -26.18 -3.66
C LEU A 342 -2.63 -25.05 -3.15
N GLU A 343 -3.83 -24.88 -3.72
CA GLU A 343 -4.77 -23.86 -3.28
C GLU A 343 -5.24 -24.09 -1.83
N GLN A 344 -5.53 -25.35 -1.47
CA GLN A 344 -5.88 -25.72 -0.10
C GLN A 344 -4.73 -25.44 0.88
N ALA A 345 -3.48 -25.77 0.51
CA ALA A 345 -2.31 -25.52 1.33
C ALA A 345 -2.05 -24.00 1.52
N LEU A 346 -2.20 -23.20 0.47
CA LEU A 346 -2.12 -21.73 0.55
C LEU A 346 -3.22 -21.15 1.45
N GLY A 347 -4.42 -21.71 1.40
CA GLY A 347 -5.50 -21.37 2.33
C GLY A 347 -5.15 -21.68 3.79
N GLY A 348 -4.49 -22.83 4.04
CA GLY A 348 -3.96 -23.21 5.35
C GLY A 348 -2.93 -22.21 5.88
N TRP A 349 -1.94 -21.86 5.06
CA TRP A 349 -0.94 -20.83 5.37
C TRP A 349 -1.56 -19.48 5.68
N THR A 350 -2.49 -19.02 4.84
CA THR A 350 -3.14 -17.71 5.03
C THR A 350 -3.87 -17.63 6.38
N ARG A 351 -4.56 -18.71 6.78
CA ARG A 351 -5.21 -18.79 8.09
C ARG A 351 -4.21 -18.76 9.24
N ALA A 352 -3.15 -19.59 9.17
CA ALA A 352 -2.12 -19.64 10.19
C ALA A 352 -1.39 -18.29 10.35
N ARG A 353 -1.01 -17.67 9.22
CA ARG A 353 -0.40 -16.33 9.18
C ARG A 353 -1.31 -15.27 9.79
N THR A 354 -2.59 -15.26 9.42
CA THR A 354 -3.55 -14.27 9.96
C THR A 354 -3.70 -14.40 11.47
N ALA A 355 -3.75 -15.64 11.99
CA ALA A 355 -3.78 -15.88 13.43
C ALA A 355 -2.49 -15.41 14.14
N ALA A 356 -1.32 -15.72 13.56
CA ALA A 356 -0.03 -15.26 14.09
C ALA A 356 0.07 -13.73 14.12
N LEU A 357 -0.32 -13.04 13.05
CA LEU A 357 -0.34 -11.57 13.00
C LEU A 357 -1.30 -10.97 14.04
N ALA A 358 -2.45 -11.58 14.27
CA ALA A 358 -3.38 -11.13 15.30
C ALA A 358 -2.78 -11.24 16.72
N GLN A 359 -2.03 -12.31 17.01
CA GLN A 359 -1.31 -12.47 18.29
C GLN A 359 -0.19 -11.44 18.44
N LEU A 360 0.59 -11.20 17.40
CA LEU A 360 1.67 -10.19 17.39
C LEU A 360 1.13 -8.78 17.60
N LEU A 361 0.00 -8.43 16.98
CA LEU A 361 -0.66 -7.13 17.19
C LEU A 361 -1.22 -6.98 18.61
N ALA A 362 -1.73 -8.06 19.20
CA ALA A 362 -2.17 -8.06 20.59
C ALA A 362 -0.99 -7.84 21.55
N LEU A 363 0.14 -8.50 21.30
CA LEU A 363 1.38 -8.31 22.05
C LEU A 363 1.91 -6.88 21.92
N GLU A 364 1.98 -6.34 20.69
CA GLU A 364 2.39 -4.96 20.43
C GLU A 364 1.53 -3.95 21.22
N LYS A 365 0.20 -4.15 21.21
CA LYS A 365 -0.72 -3.30 21.97
C LYS A 365 -0.47 -3.39 23.48
N ALA A 366 -0.18 -4.57 24.00
CA ALA A 366 0.12 -4.76 25.41
C ALA A 366 1.43 -4.07 25.82
N ILE A 367 2.48 -4.19 24.99
CA ILE A 367 3.78 -3.51 25.21
C ILE A 367 3.60 -2.00 25.28
N ARG A 368 2.89 -1.40 24.30
CA ARG A 368 2.61 0.05 24.31
C ARG A 368 1.84 0.48 25.56
N GLY A 369 0.98 -0.37 26.10
CA GLY A 369 0.19 -0.09 27.30
C GLY A 369 1.02 0.10 28.58
N MET A 370 2.25 -0.43 28.64
CA MET A 370 3.11 -0.27 29.81
C MET A 370 3.76 1.11 29.92
N ASN A 371 3.88 1.83 28.79
CA ASN A 371 4.70 3.05 28.70
C ASN A 371 6.15 2.84 29.19
N ASP A 372 6.71 1.66 28.92
CA ASP A 372 8.09 1.33 29.26
C ASP A 372 9.05 1.89 28.20
N PRO A 373 10.17 2.55 28.57
CA PRO A 373 11.17 3.06 27.63
C PRO A 373 11.79 1.98 26.72
N GLU A 374 11.90 0.73 27.20
CA GLU A 374 12.40 -0.41 26.41
C GLU A 374 11.30 -1.01 25.51
N GLY A 375 10.04 -0.61 25.72
CA GLY A 375 8.89 -1.09 24.95
C GLY A 375 9.01 -0.81 23.45
N ASP A 376 9.65 0.29 23.06
CA ASP A 376 9.85 0.63 21.65
C ASP A 376 10.78 -0.36 20.94
N ALA A 377 11.84 -0.82 21.63
CA ALA A 377 12.74 -1.85 21.10
C ALA A 377 12.00 -3.17 20.88
N ALA A 378 11.19 -3.60 21.85
CA ALA A 378 10.36 -4.80 21.71
C ALA A 378 9.33 -4.68 20.57
N ILE A 379 8.73 -3.50 20.38
CA ILE A 379 7.80 -3.24 19.26
C ILE A 379 8.50 -3.37 17.91
N ILE A 380 9.76 -2.92 17.79
CA ILE A 380 10.55 -3.07 16.57
C ILE A 380 10.74 -4.55 16.23
N LEU A 381 11.10 -5.39 17.21
CA LEU A 381 11.25 -6.84 17.02
C LEU A 381 9.93 -7.50 16.58
N VAL A 382 8.82 -7.15 17.24
CA VAL A 382 7.49 -7.65 16.86
C VAL A 382 7.12 -7.26 15.42
N LYS A 383 7.43 -6.03 14.99
CA LYS A 383 7.19 -5.58 13.62
C LYS A 383 8.09 -6.26 12.60
N ALA A 384 9.35 -6.55 12.95
CA ALA A 384 10.25 -7.31 12.10
C ALA A 384 9.67 -8.72 11.80
N ILE A 385 9.11 -9.38 12.81
CA ILE A 385 8.40 -10.66 12.62
C ILE A 385 7.22 -10.49 11.67
N GLN A 386 6.37 -9.48 11.88
CA GLN A 386 5.21 -9.23 11.01
C GLN A 386 5.62 -9.00 9.54
N ALA A 387 6.73 -8.30 9.31
CA ALA A 387 7.25 -8.00 7.98
C ALA A 387 7.83 -9.24 7.27
N ASN A 388 8.54 -10.09 7.99
CA ASN A 388 9.16 -11.30 7.44
C ASN A 388 8.14 -12.42 7.11
N LEU A 389 6.95 -12.40 7.71
CA LEU A 389 5.87 -13.31 7.35
C LEU A 389 5.24 -12.95 6.01
N THR A 390 5.78 -13.49 4.91
CA THR A 390 5.26 -13.22 3.55
C THR A 390 3.84 -13.72 3.35
N ALA A 391 3.04 -12.98 2.58
CA ALA A 391 1.63 -13.31 2.36
C ALA A 391 1.42 -14.59 1.53
N ARG A 392 2.35 -14.90 0.62
CA ARG A 392 2.16 -15.97 -0.37
C ARG A 392 3.49 -16.63 -0.79
N PRO A 393 4.03 -17.57 0.02
CA PRO A 393 5.22 -18.34 -0.34
C PRO A 393 4.87 -19.38 -1.42
N ALA A 394 4.90 -18.96 -2.68
CA ALA A 394 4.48 -19.78 -3.82
C ALA A 394 5.60 -20.65 -4.42
N THR A 395 6.82 -20.57 -3.88
CA THR A 395 7.99 -21.34 -4.36
C THR A 395 8.56 -22.19 -3.23
N ARG A 396 9.20 -23.32 -3.56
CA ARG A 396 9.85 -24.18 -2.58
C ARG A 396 10.96 -23.46 -1.82
N GLN A 397 11.71 -22.61 -2.52
CA GLN A 397 12.73 -21.78 -1.92
C GLN A 397 12.14 -20.84 -0.87
N ALA A 398 11.06 -20.11 -1.19
CA ALA A 398 10.42 -19.22 -0.22
C ALA A 398 9.86 -19.97 1.00
N VAL A 399 9.31 -21.17 0.80
CA VAL A 399 8.87 -22.04 1.90
C VAL A 399 10.05 -22.46 2.79
N ALA A 400 11.17 -22.86 2.19
CA ALA A 400 12.36 -23.28 2.93
C ALA A 400 13.02 -22.11 3.70
N GLU A 401 13.06 -20.92 3.11
CA GLU A 401 13.55 -19.70 3.77
C GLU A 401 12.68 -19.32 4.97
N LEU A 402 11.35 -19.35 4.82
CA LEU A 402 10.44 -19.13 5.94
C LEU A 402 10.55 -20.20 7.02
N GLU A 403 10.67 -21.47 6.63
CA GLU A 403 10.85 -22.60 7.56
C GLU A 403 12.13 -22.42 8.38
N ARG A 404 13.23 -22.02 7.73
CA ARG A 404 14.49 -21.68 8.40
C ARG A 404 14.30 -20.51 9.36
N TYR A 405 13.78 -19.37 8.88
CA TYR A 405 13.54 -18.17 9.69
C TYR A 405 12.72 -18.48 10.95
N ILE A 406 11.57 -19.12 10.82
CA ILE A 406 10.69 -19.47 11.95
C ILE A 406 11.38 -20.45 12.92
N THR A 407 12.33 -21.23 12.44
CA THR A 407 13.00 -22.26 13.25
C THR A 407 14.26 -21.77 13.95
N THR A 408 15.02 -20.87 13.33
CA THR A 408 16.36 -20.50 13.78
C THR A 408 16.47 -19.09 14.35
N ASP A 409 15.55 -18.20 14.00
CA ASP A 409 15.63 -16.79 14.41
C ASP A 409 15.18 -16.64 15.87
N ASP A 410 16.04 -16.05 16.69
CA ASP A 410 15.88 -15.91 18.14
C ASP A 410 14.74 -14.95 18.51
N ILE A 411 14.44 -13.97 17.67
CA ILE A 411 13.33 -13.05 17.90
C ILE A 411 11.97 -13.77 17.94
N ILE A 412 11.86 -14.94 17.28
CA ILE A 412 10.67 -15.79 17.32
C ILE A 412 10.52 -16.50 18.67
N ASP A 413 11.65 -16.84 19.30
CA ASP A 413 11.68 -17.46 20.62
C ASP A 413 11.42 -16.40 21.70
N GLU A 414 11.98 -15.20 21.56
CA GLU A 414 11.67 -14.06 22.44
C GLU A 414 10.18 -13.70 22.41
N ALA A 415 9.58 -13.62 21.22
CA ALA A 415 8.15 -13.28 21.08
C ALA A 415 7.21 -14.35 21.64
N GLN A 416 7.61 -15.62 21.64
CA GLN A 416 6.83 -16.75 22.19
C GLN A 416 7.13 -17.02 23.67
N GLY A 417 8.19 -16.41 24.21
CA GLY A 417 8.54 -16.53 25.62
C GLY A 417 7.42 -16.06 26.54
N PRO A 418 7.41 -16.52 27.81
CA PRO A 418 6.49 -16.00 28.81
C PRO A 418 6.63 -14.47 28.90
N ASN A 419 5.58 -13.75 28.51
CA ASN A 419 5.54 -12.30 28.64
C ASN A 419 4.82 -11.90 29.93
N GLY A 420 5.16 -10.72 30.47
CA GLY A 420 4.54 -10.15 31.66
C GLY A 420 3.06 -9.80 31.51
N PHE A 421 2.48 -9.97 30.32
CA PHE A 421 1.09 -9.62 30.00
C PHE A 421 0.11 -10.78 30.18
N GLY A 422 0.61 -11.99 30.46
CA GLY A 422 -0.23 -13.20 30.47
C GLY A 422 -0.79 -13.55 29.09
N LEU A 423 -0.21 -13.03 28.02
CA LEU A 423 -0.55 -13.41 26.65
C LEU A 423 0.27 -14.64 26.26
N THR A 424 -0.37 -15.64 25.67
CA THR A 424 0.35 -16.75 25.04
C THR A 424 0.43 -16.48 23.55
N VAL A 425 1.65 -16.28 23.05
CA VAL A 425 1.93 -16.13 21.63
C VAL A 425 2.48 -17.46 21.13
N GLU A 426 1.81 -18.06 20.13
CA GLU A 426 2.19 -19.34 19.52
C GLU A 426 2.40 -19.13 18.01
N LEU A 427 3.64 -18.87 17.60
CA LEU A 427 3.97 -18.63 16.19
C LEU A 427 4.45 -19.90 15.50
N ARG A 428 5.44 -20.57 16.10
CA ARG A 428 6.21 -21.64 15.45
C ARG A 428 5.32 -22.82 15.04
N ARG A 429 4.53 -23.34 15.96
CA ARG A 429 3.70 -24.55 15.74
C ARG A 429 2.68 -24.40 14.58
N PRO A 430 1.76 -23.41 14.59
CA PRO A 430 0.77 -23.29 13.51
C PRO A 430 1.40 -22.92 12.16
N LEU A 431 2.46 -22.11 12.15
CA LEU A 431 3.11 -21.69 10.91
C LEU A 431 3.91 -22.83 10.26
N LEU A 432 4.71 -23.58 11.02
CA LEU A 432 5.47 -24.72 10.49
C LEU A 432 4.55 -25.84 9.98
N ALA A 433 3.44 -26.12 10.68
CA ALA A 433 2.44 -27.08 10.21
C ALA A 433 1.85 -26.68 8.84
N ALA A 434 1.55 -25.39 8.65
CA ALA A 434 1.06 -24.88 7.38
C ALA A 434 2.13 -24.91 6.27
N LEU A 435 3.39 -24.59 6.60
CA LEU A 435 4.51 -24.67 5.65
C LEU A 435 4.80 -26.10 5.21
N THR A 436 4.65 -27.09 6.10
CA THR A 436 4.77 -28.51 5.74
C THR A 436 3.71 -28.89 4.70
N GLY A 437 2.46 -28.47 4.91
CA GLY A 437 1.38 -28.68 3.92
C GLY A 437 1.67 -28.03 2.57
N LEU A 438 2.23 -26.80 2.57
CA LEU A 438 2.64 -26.12 1.35
C LEU A 438 3.77 -26.82 0.62
N ARG A 439 4.80 -27.26 1.36
CA ARG A 439 5.95 -27.97 0.80
C ARG A 439 5.52 -29.26 0.08
N SER A 440 4.58 -30.00 0.65
CA SER A 440 4.02 -31.21 0.03
C SER A 440 3.18 -30.93 -1.22
N ALA A 441 2.54 -29.77 -1.31
CA ALA A 441 1.70 -29.40 -2.45
C ALA A 441 2.47 -28.75 -3.60
N LEU A 442 3.70 -28.27 -3.37
CA LEU A 442 4.54 -27.64 -4.37
C LEU A 442 5.24 -28.67 -5.27
N PRO A 443 5.30 -28.43 -6.60
CA PRO A 443 5.97 -29.34 -7.54
C PRO A 443 7.45 -29.51 -7.19
N ALA A 444 7.98 -30.70 -7.52
CA ALA A 444 9.34 -31.16 -7.20
C ALA A 444 10.43 -30.16 -7.58
#